data_AF-X5X318-F1
#
_entry.id   AF-X5X318-F1
#
_cell.length_a   1.000
_cell.length_b   1.000
_cell.length_c   1.000
_cell.angle_alpha   90.00
_cell.angle_beta   90.00
_cell.angle_gamma   90.00
#
_symmetry.space_group_name_H-M   'P 1'
#
loop_
_entity.id
_entity.type
_entity.pdbx_description
1 polymer ?
#
loop_
_entity_poly.entity_id
_entity_poly.type
_entity_poly.pdbx_seq_one_letter_code
_entity_poly.pdbx_strand_id
1 'polypeptide(L)'
;MIRKTACLAISGLAGLGMVSDAVAGGRAAECYEPVHRPALYDTVYEDVMVSPGGQLVDYDPPIYGTMERVEQIAPPRVTYDIVPARTRTVYRTVQVDDGGYAWEWRVIHGRKVLCKVWRKARYARVAETVVVEPERTRRVVLPAEYESVAHEVLVRPERRHVTQIAPSYQRMARRVVVQEGSTSWRRVHIARHCED
;
A
#
# COMPACT_ATOMS: atom_id res chain seq x y z
N MET A 1 -19.61 19.93 -30.74
CA MET A 1 -20.16 18.89 -31.63
C MET A 1 -21.61 19.20 -31.92
N ILE A 2 -21.80 19.86 -33.05
CA ILE A 2 -23.08 20.23 -33.65
C ILE A 2 -23.81 18.94 -34.02
N ARG A 3 -25.00 18.70 -33.47
CA ARG A 3 -25.80 17.55 -33.92
C ARG A 3 -27.28 17.90 -34.01
N LYS A 4 -27.62 18.28 -35.24
CA LYS A 4 -28.77 17.85 -36.01
C LYS A 4 -30.13 18.29 -35.48
N THR A 5 -30.47 19.52 -35.89
CA THR A 5 -31.78 19.87 -36.45
C THR A 5 -32.32 18.74 -37.33
N ALA A 6 -33.39 18.08 -36.87
CA ALA A 6 -34.21 17.20 -37.68
C ALA A 6 -35.44 17.99 -38.15
N CYS A 7 -35.36 18.47 -39.39
CA CYS A 7 -36.52 18.88 -40.17
C CYS A 7 -37.42 17.68 -40.40
N LEU A 8 -38.60 17.65 -39.77
CA LEU A 8 -39.72 16.85 -40.24
C LEU A 8 -40.65 17.78 -41.02
N ALA A 9 -40.47 17.76 -42.34
CA ALA A 9 -41.40 18.32 -43.30
C ALA A 9 -42.64 17.42 -43.34
N ILE A 10 -43.72 17.86 -42.69
CA ILE A 10 -45.06 17.34 -42.98
C ILE A 10 -45.67 18.31 -43.98
N SER A 11 -45.64 17.86 -45.24
CA SER A 11 -46.37 18.43 -46.36
C SER A 11 -47.87 18.28 -46.12
N GLY A 12 -48.44 19.24 -45.40
CA GLY A 12 -49.88 19.46 -45.37
C GLY A 12 -50.25 20.46 -46.46
N LEU A 13 -50.79 19.97 -47.58
CA LEU A 13 -51.52 20.76 -48.56
C LEU A 13 -52.76 21.36 -47.87
N ALA A 14 -52.58 22.46 -47.15
CA ALA A 14 -53.68 23.34 -46.78
C ALA A 14 -53.98 24.15 -48.03
N GLY A 15 -55.01 23.73 -48.77
CA GLY A 15 -55.57 24.53 -49.83
C GLY A 15 -55.82 25.93 -49.29
N LEU A 16 -55.17 26.92 -49.89
CA LEU A 16 -55.54 28.33 -49.76
C LEU A 16 -56.90 28.47 -50.46
N GLY A 17 -57.94 27.98 -49.79
CA GLY A 17 -59.25 28.57 -49.90
C GLY A 17 -59.06 29.99 -49.43
N MET A 18 -58.87 30.90 -50.37
CA MET A 18 -59.20 32.29 -50.18
C MET A 18 -60.69 32.28 -49.83
N VAL A 19 -60.99 32.07 -48.55
CA VAL A 19 -62.24 32.53 -47.97
C VAL A 19 -62.07 34.01 -48.10
N SER A 20 -62.60 34.54 -49.21
CA SER A 20 -62.89 35.95 -49.35
C SER A 20 -63.43 36.36 -48.00
N ASP A 21 -62.80 37.34 -47.36
CA ASP A 21 -63.53 38.15 -46.41
C ASP A 21 -64.68 38.70 -47.24
N ALA A 22 -65.79 37.97 -47.25
CA ALA A 22 -67.06 38.49 -47.62
C ALA A 22 -67.22 39.61 -46.60
N VAL A 23 -66.89 40.83 -47.04
CA VAL A 23 -67.44 42.04 -46.46
C VAL A 23 -68.93 41.94 -46.76
N ALA A 24 -69.59 41.06 -46.00
CA ALA A 24 -71.01 41.13 -45.77
C ALA A 24 -71.17 42.49 -45.13
N GLY A 25 -71.56 43.48 -45.93
CA GLY A 25 -72.10 44.76 -45.48
C GLY A 25 -73.44 44.55 -44.77
N GLY A 26 -73.46 43.64 -43.81
CA GLY A 26 -74.52 43.47 -42.84
C GLY A 26 -74.27 44.44 -41.69
N ARG A 27 -75.35 45.02 -41.19
CA ARG A 27 -75.32 45.78 -39.94
C ARG A 27 -74.85 44.80 -38.84
N ALA A 28 -73.96 45.23 -37.96
CA ALA A 28 -73.45 44.35 -36.91
C ALA A 28 -74.62 44.05 -35.95
N ALA A 29 -75.21 42.86 -36.01
CA ALA A 29 -76.38 42.56 -35.17
C ALA A 29 -76.07 42.74 -33.68
N GLU A 30 -74.86 42.40 -33.24
CA GLU A 30 -74.43 42.55 -31.86
C GLU A 30 -72.97 42.98 -31.79
N CYS A 31 -72.69 44.02 -31.02
CA CYS A 31 -71.35 44.57 -30.85
C CYS A 31 -70.81 44.21 -29.46
N TYR A 32 -69.53 43.83 -29.37
CA TYR A 32 -68.88 43.42 -28.12
C TYR A 32 -67.61 44.23 -27.88
N GLU A 33 -67.45 44.71 -26.65
CA GLU A 33 -66.25 45.39 -26.18
C GLU A 33 -65.42 44.43 -25.31
N PRO A 34 -64.10 44.34 -25.51
CA PRO A 34 -63.25 43.47 -24.70
C PRO A 34 -62.97 44.11 -23.33
N VAL A 35 -63.52 43.50 -22.27
CA VAL A 35 -63.22 43.89 -20.89
C VAL A 35 -62.04 43.08 -20.38
N HIS A 36 -60.93 43.77 -20.12
CA HIS A 36 -59.70 43.17 -19.63
C HIS A 36 -59.66 43.21 -18.11
N ARG A 37 -59.62 42.05 -17.47
CA ARG A 37 -59.34 41.96 -16.03
C ARG A 37 -57.86 41.61 -15.83
N PRO A 38 -57.07 42.46 -15.15
CA PRO A 38 -55.66 42.17 -14.92
C PRO A 38 -55.50 40.95 -14.02
N ALA A 39 -54.40 40.21 -14.20
CA ALA A 39 -54.05 39.13 -13.29
C ALA A 39 -53.78 39.68 -11.89
N LEU A 40 -54.33 39.03 -10.87
CA LEU A 40 -54.08 39.38 -9.48
C LEU A 40 -52.91 38.53 -8.96
N TYR A 41 -51.92 39.22 -8.41
CA TYR A 41 -50.72 38.60 -7.86
C TYR A 41 -50.66 38.83 -6.36
N ASP A 42 -50.12 37.85 -5.65
CA ASP A 42 -49.79 37.95 -4.24
C ASP A 42 -48.33 37.56 -4.01
N THR A 43 -47.76 37.98 -2.89
CA THR A 43 -46.39 37.67 -2.47
C THR A 43 -46.42 36.67 -1.33
N VAL A 44 -45.95 35.46 -1.60
CA VAL A 44 -45.79 34.42 -0.59
C VAL A 44 -44.34 34.37 -0.15
N TYR A 45 -44.12 34.29 1.15
CA TYR A 45 -42.80 34.07 1.75
C TYR A 45 -42.59 32.58 1.97
N GLU A 46 -41.50 32.06 1.45
CA GLU A 46 -41.09 30.66 1.62
C GLU A 46 -39.64 30.61 2.13
N ASP A 47 -39.36 29.67 3.02
CA ASP A 47 -38.01 29.41 3.48
C ASP A 47 -37.30 28.52 2.45
N VAL A 48 -36.52 29.17 1.59
CA VAL A 48 -35.76 28.49 0.54
C VAL A 48 -34.40 28.11 1.11
N MET A 49 -34.00 26.85 0.93
CA MET A 49 -32.65 26.40 1.28
C MET A 49 -31.64 27.08 0.34
N VAL A 50 -30.77 27.92 0.91
CA VAL A 50 -29.76 28.69 0.16
C VAL A 50 -28.40 28.02 0.14
N SER A 51 -28.11 27.19 1.15
CA SER A 51 -26.91 26.37 1.18
C SER A 51 -27.27 24.99 1.73
N PRO A 52 -27.01 23.92 0.96
CA PRO A 52 -27.15 22.58 1.51
C PRO A 52 -26.15 22.44 2.66
N GLY A 53 -26.61 21.86 3.77
CA GLY A 53 -25.72 21.47 4.86
C GLY A 53 -24.64 20.53 4.33
N GLY A 54 -23.51 20.48 5.02
CA GLY A 54 -22.35 19.73 4.59
C GLY A 54 -21.59 19.12 5.75
N GLN A 55 -20.53 18.40 5.41
CA GLN A 55 -19.59 17.88 6.40
C GLN A 55 -18.22 18.45 6.08
N LEU A 56 -17.60 19.07 7.08
CA LEU A 56 -16.18 19.35 7.06
C LEU A 56 -15.47 18.21 7.77
N VAL A 57 -14.56 17.55 7.06
CA VAL A 57 -13.76 16.45 7.60
C VAL A 57 -12.33 16.93 7.72
N ASP A 58 -11.85 16.99 8.95
CA ASP A 58 -10.45 17.29 9.28
C ASP A 58 -9.72 16.02 9.69
N TYR A 59 -8.45 15.91 9.29
CA TYR A 59 -7.62 14.73 9.47
C TYR A 59 -6.36 15.09 10.26
N ASP A 60 -6.26 14.53 11.46
CA ASP A 60 -5.03 14.59 12.24
C ASP A 60 -4.14 13.40 11.86
N PRO A 61 -2.90 13.63 11.37
CA PRO A 61 -2.03 12.54 10.95
C PRO A 61 -1.63 11.64 12.13
N PRO A 62 -1.30 10.36 11.88
CA PRO A 62 -0.77 9.47 12.90
C PRO A 62 0.59 9.96 13.41
N ILE A 63 0.87 9.71 14.68
CA ILE A 63 2.20 9.91 15.26
C ILE A 63 2.86 8.55 15.45
N TYR A 64 4.04 8.41 14.85
CA TYR A 64 4.94 7.29 15.05
C TYR A 64 6.02 7.65 16.07
N GLY A 65 6.50 6.65 16.78
CA GLY A 65 7.63 6.76 17.68
C GLY A 65 8.48 5.50 17.62
N THR A 66 9.65 5.53 18.26
CA THR A 66 10.53 4.38 18.35
C THR A 66 10.45 3.75 19.74
N MET A 67 10.27 2.43 19.79
CA MET A 67 10.35 1.64 21.01
C MET A 67 11.54 0.69 20.92
N GLU A 68 12.43 0.74 21.90
CA GLU A 68 13.50 -0.26 22.03
C GLU A 68 12.97 -1.55 22.65
N ARG A 69 13.31 -2.68 22.04
CA ARG A 69 13.02 -4.01 22.56
C ARG A 69 14.29 -4.85 22.51
N VAL A 70 14.57 -5.57 23.60
CA VAL A 70 15.64 -6.57 23.61
C VAL A 70 15.16 -7.79 22.83
N GLU A 71 15.78 -8.05 21.69
CA GLU A 71 15.47 -9.18 20.83
C GLU A 71 16.66 -10.14 20.73
N GLN A 72 16.36 -11.42 20.56
CA GLN A 72 17.38 -12.44 20.34
C GLN A 72 17.80 -12.40 18.87
N ILE A 73 19.02 -11.94 18.61
CA ILE A 73 19.57 -11.84 17.24
C ILE A 73 20.30 -13.11 16.81
N ALA A 74 20.75 -13.93 17.75
CA ALA A 74 21.34 -15.24 17.45
C ALA A 74 20.91 -16.32 18.46
N PRO A 75 20.57 -17.53 17.98
CA PRO A 75 20.30 -18.67 18.85
C PRO A 75 21.59 -19.16 19.54
N PRO A 76 21.47 -19.81 20.71
CA PRO A 76 22.60 -20.48 21.31
C PRO A 76 23.11 -21.57 20.37
N ARG A 77 24.42 -21.66 20.20
CA ARG A 77 25.03 -22.62 19.27
C ARG A 77 26.11 -23.44 19.94
N VAL A 78 26.30 -24.65 19.45
CA VAL A 78 27.31 -25.57 19.92
C VAL A 78 28.40 -25.68 18.86
N THR A 79 29.63 -25.37 19.24
CA THR A 79 30.81 -25.54 18.40
C THR A 79 31.71 -26.61 19.01
N TYR A 80 32.49 -27.25 18.15
CA TYR A 80 33.41 -28.30 18.53
C TYR A 80 34.83 -27.86 18.22
N ASP A 81 35.65 -27.76 19.26
CA ASP A 81 37.06 -27.41 19.12
C ASP A 81 37.90 -28.69 19.24
N ILE A 82 38.87 -28.83 18.34
CA ILE A 82 39.82 -29.95 18.36
C ILE A 82 40.94 -29.60 19.33
N VAL A 83 41.06 -30.36 20.41
CA VAL A 83 42.21 -30.29 21.32
C VAL A 83 43.25 -31.28 20.80
N PRO A 84 44.42 -30.80 20.33
CA PRO A 84 45.41 -31.67 19.71
C PRO A 84 45.99 -32.67 20.71
N ALA A 85 46.43 -33.82 20.20
CA ALA A 85 47.07 -34.84 21.00
C ALA A 85 48.35 -34.32 21.66
N ARG A 86 48.56 -34.66 22.94
CA ARG A 86 49.84 -34.41 23.61
C ARG A 86 50.75 -35.60 23.40
N THR A 87 51.90 -35.35 22.79
CA THR A 87 52.90 -36.39 22.53
C THR A 87 54.15 -36.19 23.38
N ARG A 88 54.86 -37.29 23.64
CA ARG A 88 56.16 -37.27 24.30
C ARG A 88 57.10 -38.24 23.62
N THR A 89 58.34 -37.82 23.42
CA THR A 89 59.40 -38.70 22.93
C THR A 89 59.92 -39.57 24.06
N VAL A 90 59.84 -40.89 23.87
CA VAL A 90 60.39 -41.90 24.76
C VAL A 90 61.55 -42.57 24.05
N TYR A 91 62.68 -42.73 24.75
CA TYR A 91 63.83 -43.43 24.21
C TYR A 91 63.80 -44.89 24.67
N ARG A 92 63.85 -45.82 23.73
CA ARG A 92 64.05 -47.25 24.01
C ARG A 92 65.43 -47.69 23.51
N THR A 93 66.16 -48.41 24.33
CA THR A 93 67.40 -49.07 23.92
C THR A 93 67.04 -50.34 23.17
N VAL A 94 67.43 -50.44 21.91
CA VAL A 94 67.21 -51.60 21.06
C VAL A 94 68.56 -52.16 20.64
N GLN A 95 68.68 -53.48 20.65
CA GLN A 95 69.85 -54.16 20.14
C GLN A 95 69.83 -54.14 18.61
N VAL A 96 70.87 -53.57 18.01
CA VAL A 96 70.99 -53.42 16.54
C VAL A 96 71.87 -54.51 15.94
N ASP A 97 72.74 -55.07 16.77
CA ASP A 97 73.73 -56.08 16.39
C ASP A 97 73.82 -57.10 17.52
N ASP A 98 73.66 -58.37 17.19
CA ASP A 98 73.79 -59.51 18.08
C ASP A 98 75.24 -59.68 18.59
N GLY A 99 76.21 -59.07 17.92
CA GLY A 99 77.63 -59.26 18.17
C GLY A 99 78.06 -60.67 17.76
N GLY A 100 79.23 -61.09 18.23
CA GLY A 100 79.72 -62.44 17.97
C GLY A 100 81.05 -62.47 17.23
N TYR A 101 81.32 -63.61 16.59
CA TYR A 101 82.57 -63.83 15.89
C TYR A 101 82.49 -63.36 14.44
N ALA A 102 83.36 -62.43 14.09
CA ALA A 102 83.56 -62.00 12.71
C ALA A 102 84.97 -62.37 12.25
N TRP A 103 85.12 -62.70 10.98
CA TRP A 103 86.42 -62.89 10.36
C TRP A 103 86.94 -61.56 9.83
N GLU A 104 88.13 -61.16 10.25
CA GLU A 104 88.76 -59.90 9.85
C GLU A 104 90.21 -60.15 9.44
N TRP A 105 90.62 -59.57 8.32
CA TRP A 105 92.01 -59.63 7.87
C TRP A 105 92.86 -58.68 8.71
N ARG A 106 93.94 -59.18 9.33
CA ARG A 106 94.92 -58.37 10.06
C ARG A 106 96.32 -58.64 9.55
N VAL A 107 97.19 -57.64 9.64
CA VAL A 107 98.60 -57.80 9.31
C VAL A 107 99.37 -57.90 10.61
N ILE A 108 99.95 -59.08 10.87
CA ILE A 108 100.74 -59.36 12.05
C ILE A 108 102.15 -59.71 11.57
N HIS A 109 103.16 -58.95 11.99
CA HIS A 109 104.55 -59.11 11.53
C HIS A 109 104.71 -59.18 10.00
N GLY A 110 104.05 -58.28 9.27
CA GLY A 110 104.16 -58.18 7.80
C GLY A 110 103.39 -59.23 6.98
N ARG A 111 102.65 -60.14 7.63
CA ARG A 111 101.85 -61.19 6.96
C ARG A 111 100.35 -60.95 7.14
N LYS A 112 99.56 -61.07 6.06
CA LYS A 112 98.09 -60.91 6.07
C LYS A 112 97.44 -62.23 6.51
N VAL A 113 96.82 -62.23 7.69
CA VAL A 113 96.18 -63.40 8.32
C VAL A 113 94.69 -63.14 8.58
N LEU A 114 93.87 -64.18 8.48
CA LEU A 114 92.44 -64.11 8.78
C LEU A 114 92.22 -64.45 10.26
N CYS A 115 91.77 -63.47 11.04
CA CYS A 115 91.55 -63.63 12.48
C CYS A 115 90.06 -63.72 12.80
N LYS A 116 89.69 -64.64 13.68
CA LYS A 116 88.35 -64.71 14.28
C LYS A 116 88.27 -63.71 15.43
N VAL A 117 87.69 -62.55 15.21
CA VAL A 117 87.60 -61.45 16.17
C VAL A 117 86.22 -61.47 16.83
N TRP A 118 86.19 -61.40 18.17
CA TRP A 118 84.96 -61.24 18.93
C TRP A 118 84.56 -59.76 19.01
N ARG A 119 83.32 -59.45 18.62
CA ARG A 119 82.73 -58.12 18.73
C ARG A 119 81.59 -58.14 19.75
N LYS A 120 81.50 -57.08 20.56
CA LYS A 120 80.41 -56.92 21.53
C LYS A 120 79.12 -56.53 20.80
N ALA A 121 77.99 -56.99 21.32
CA ALA A 121 76.67 -56.54 20.88
C ALA A 121 76.59 -55.01 20.91
N ARG A 122 75.96 -54.42 19.90
CA ARG A 122 75.76 -52.98 19.81
C ARG A 122 74.30 -52.62 20.05
N TYR A 123 74.11 -51.62 20.91
CA TYR A 123 72.81 -51.09 21.26
C TYR A 123 72.70 -49.65 20.76
N ALA A 124 71.53 -49.29 20.27
CA ALA A 124 71.21 -47.92 19.89
C ALA A 124 70.01 -47.42 20.67
N ARG A 125 69.96 -46.11 20.91
CA ARG A 125 68.78 -45.44 21.47
C ARG A 125 67.89 -45.01 20.31
N VAL A 126 66.71 -45.60 20.24
CA VAL A 126 65.70 -45.24 19.24
C VAL A 126 64.68 -44.30 19.92
N ALA A 127 64.39 -43.18 19.28
CA ALA A 127 63.35 -42.25 19.71
C ALA A 127 61.99 -42.74 19.18
N GLU A 128 61.02 -42.91 20.06
CA GLU A 128 59.64 -43.24 19.72
C GLU A 128 58.72 -42.13 20.25
N THR A 129 57.85 -41.61 19.39
CA THR A 129 56.85 -40.62 19.80
C THR A 129 55.60 -41.34 20.28
N VAL A 130 55.31 -41.24 21.58
CA VAL A 130 54.14 -41.86 22.20
C VAL A 130 53.08 -40.78 22.49
N VAL A 131 51.83 -41.08 22.18
CA VAL A 131 50.68 -40.24 22.53
C VAL A 131 50.39 -40.41 24.02
N VAL A 132 50.51 -39.33 24.79
CA VAL A 132 50.25 -39.29 26.24
C VAL A 132 48.77 -38.99 26.51
N GLU A 133 48.21 -38.04 25.75
CA GLU A 133 46.79 -37.73 25.77
C GLU A 133 46.30 -37.72 24.33
N PRO A 134 45.28 -38.53 23.99
CA PRO A 134 44.77 -38.59 22.63
C PRO A 134 44.13 -37.27 22.24
N GLU A 135 44.05 -37.04 20.93
CA GLU A 135 43.23 -35.95 20.39
C GLU A 135 41.79 -36.14 20.85
N ARG A 136 41.16 -35.03 21.27
CA ARG A 136 39.76 -35.06 21.68
C ARG A 136 39.02 -33.83 21.20
N THR A 137 37.74 -34.01 20.95
CA THR A 137 36.84 -32.93 20.62
C THR A 137 36.21 -32.37 21.89
N ARG A 138 36.35 -31.06 22.12
CA ARG A 138 35.69 -30.37 23.23
C ARG A 138 34.43 -29.66 22.72
N ARG A 139 33.31 -29.89 23.40
CA ARG A 139 32.05 -29.16 23.17
C ARG A 139 32.14 -27.77 23.81
N VAL A 140 31.96 -26.72 23.00
CA VAL A 140 31.87 -25.33 23.44
C VAL A 140 30.45 -24.83 23.18
N VAL A 141 29.79 -24.32 24.21
CA VAL A 141 28.44 -23.76 24.11
C VAL A 141 28.55 -22.24 24.07
N LEU A 142 28.12 -21.65 22.97
CA LEU A 142 28.01 -20.20 22.80
C LEU A 142 26.58 -19.79 23.19
N PRO A 143 26.41 -18.81 24.09
CA PRO A 143 25.10 -18.36 24.53
C PRO A 143 24.33 -17.66 23.41
N ALA A 144 23.04 -17.44 23.63
CA ALA A 144 22.22 -16.58 22.79
C ALA A 144 22.75 -15.14 22.84
N GLU A 145 22.71 -14.47 21.69
CA GLU A 145 23.10 -13.06 21.57
C GLU A 145 21.82 -12.21 21.52
N TYR A 146 21.81 -11.14 22.32
CA TYR A 146 20.66 -10.24 22.48
C TYR A 146 21.08 -8.81 22.16
N GLU A 147 20.22 -8.07 21.47
CA GLU A 147 20.45 -6.68 21.10
C GLU A 147 19.17 -5.85 21.31
N SER A 148 19.34 -4.58 21.68
CA SER A 148 18.26 -3.60 21.77
C SER A 148 17.95 -3.07 20.37
N VAL A 149 16.87 -3.55 19.78
CA VAL A 149 16.41 -3.14 18.45
C VAL A 149 15.33 -2.08 18.59
N ALA A 150 15.47 -0.98 17.85
CA ALA A 150 14.46 0.08 17.79
C ALA A 150 13.40 -0.28 16.74
N HIS A 151 12.14 -0.39 17.17
CA HIS A 151 10.99 -0.61 16.29
C HIS A 151 10.15 0.65 16.18
N GLU A 152 9.69 0.95 14.97
CA GLU A 152 8.68 1.98 14.77
C GLU A 152 7.32 1.46 15.26
N VAL A 153 6.70 2.21 16.16
CA VAL A 153 5.41 1.89 16.75
C VAL A 153 4.45 3.05 16.54
N LEU A 154 3.21 2.73 16.20
CA LEU A 154 2.13 3.70 16.13
C LEU A 154 1.76 4.16 17.54
N VAL A 155 2.16 5.37 17.92
CA VAL A 155 1.89 5.94 19.25
C VAL A 155 0.49 6.53 19.29
N ARG A 156 0.10 7.22 18.21
CA ARG A 156 -1.24 7.80 18.08
C ARG A 156 -1.80 7.50 16.70
N PRO A 157 -2.96 6.82 16.60
CA PRO A 157 -3.60 6.60 15.32
C PRO A 157 -4.10 7.92 14.74
N GLU A 158 -4.30 7.91 13.42
CA GLU A 158 -4.98 8.99 12.70
C GLU A 158 -6.35 9.27 13.33
N ARG A 159 -6.72 10.55 13.42
CA ARG A 159 -8.05 10.95 13.90
C ARG A 159 -8.81 11.69 12.83
N ARG A 160 -10.08 11.32 12.69
CA ARG A 160 -11.03 11.98 11.80
C ARG A 160 -11.99 12.81 12.64
N HIS A 161 -11.96 14.12 12.44
CA HIS A 161 -12.88 15.06 13.05
C HIS A 161 -13.94 15.47 12.03
N VAL A 162 -15.20 15.12 12.30
CA VAL A 162 -16.33 15.46 11.41
C VAL A 162 -17.16 16.56 12.05
N THR A 163 -17.11 17.75 11.46
CA THR A 163 -17.96 18.87 11.85
C THR A 163 -19.16 18.94 10.90
N GLN A 164 -20.36 18.84 11.46
CA GLN A 164 -21.61 18.98 10.71
C GLN A 164 -21.93 20.46 10.52
N ILE A 165 -22.11 20.88 9.27
CA ILE A 165 -22.53 22.23 8.91
C ILE A 165 -24.02 22.14 8.58
N ALA A 166 -24.85 22.82 9.38
CA ALA A 166 -26.29 22.82 9.19
C ALA A 166 -26.69 23.52 7.87
N PRO A 167 -27.77 23.09 7.20
CA PRO A 167 -28.33 23.82 6.06
C PRO A 167 -28.79 25.20 6.49
N SER A 168 -28.57 26.19 5.63
CA SER A 168 -29.09 27.54 5.85
C SER A 168 -30.30 27.81 4.96
N TYR A 169 -31.31 28.44 5.58
CA TYR A 169 -32.55 28.82 4.93
C TYR A 169 -32.65 30.33 4.93
N GLN A 170 -33.15 30.87 3.83
CA GLN A 170 -33.45 32.28 3.71
C GLN A 170 -34.90 32.46 3.28
N ARG A 171 -35.57 33.40 3.93
CA ARG A 171 -36.94 33.77 3.58
C ARG A 171 -36.93 34.58 2.30
N MET A 172 -37.44 34.00 1.22
CA MET A 172 -37.53 34.67 -0.08
C MET A 172 -38.98 34.96 -0.44
N ALA A 173 -39.22 36.13 -1.01
CA ALA A 173 -40.52 36.51 -1.54
C ALA A 173 -40.68 35.96 -2.97
N ARG A 174 -41.73 35.16 -3.19
CA ARG A 174 -42.12 34.68 -4.52
C ARG A 174 -43.48 35.27 -4.89
N ARG A 175 -43.56 35.86 -6.08
CA ARG A 175 -44.82 36.36 -6.63
C ARG A 175 -45.57 35.21 -7.31
N VAL A 176 -46.80 34.97 -6.87
CA VAL A 176 -47.68 33.94 -7.43
C VAL A 176 -48.94 34.58 -7.99
N VAL A 177 -49.45 34.03 -9.09
CA VAL A 177 -50.73 34.45 -9.66
C VAL A 177 -51.82 33.78 -8.82
N VAL A 178 -52.67 34.58 -8.18
CA VAL A 178 -53.82 34.09 -7.41
C VAL A 178 -55.03 33.94 -8.32
N GLN A 179 -55.15 34.84 -9.29
CA GLN A 179 -56.20 34.80 -10.30
C GLN A 179 -55.63 35.16 -11.66
N GLU A 180 -55.84 34.27 -12.63
CA GLU A 180 -55.42 34.52 -14.00
C GLU A 180 -56.18 35.74 -14.57
N GLY A 181 -55.45 36.56 -15.32
CA GLY A 181 -56.06 37.62 -16.10
C GLY A 181 -56.99 37.00 -17.13
N SER A 182 -58.17 37.59 -17.30
CA SER A 182 -59.15 37.11 -18.29
C SER A 182 -59.68 38.27 -19.10
N THR A 183 -59.89 38.01 -20.39
CA THR A 183 -60.57 38.92 -21.29
C THR A 183 -61.96 38.37 -21.54
N SER A 184 -62.98 39.13 -21.12
CA SER A 184 -64.38 38.79 -21.35
C SER A 184 -65.02 39.81 -22.27
N TRP A 185 -65.89 39.36 -23.16
CA TRP A 185 -66.59 40.21 -24.12
C TRP A 185 -67.90 40.70 -23.51
N ARG A 186 -68.02 42.02 -23.33
CA ARG A 186 -69.26 42.65 -22.86
C ARG A 186 -70.01 43.19 -24.05
N ARG A 187 -71.27 42.80 -24.21
CA ARG A 187 -72.14 43.36 -25.24
C ARG A 187 -72.35 44.85 -24.98
N VAL A 188 -72.19 45.66 -26.02
CA VAL A 188 -72.45 47.10 -26.01
C VAL A 188 -73.32 47.44 -27.20
N HIS A 189 -74.26 48.36 -27.00
CA HIS A 189 -75.09 48.86 -28.09
C HIS A 189 -74.50 50.19 -28.57
N ILE A 190 -74.05 50.21 -29.83
CA ILE A 190 -73.48 51.40 -30.47
C ILE A 190 -74.53 51.93 -31.43
N ALA A 191 -75.11 53.09 -31.10
CA ALA A 191 -76.17 53.71 -31.86
C ALA A 191 -75.73 53.92 -33.33
N ARG A 192 -76.61 53.54 -34.27
CA ARG A 192 -76.37 53.56 -35.73
C ARG A 192 -75.36 52.53 -36.24
N HIS A 193 -74.90 51.59 -35.41
CA HIS A 193 -73.98 50.53 -35.81
C HIS A 193 -74.51 49.12 -35.51
N CYS A 194 -75.19 48.95 -34.38
CA CYS A 194 -75.90 47.71 -34.05
C CYS A 194 -77.42 47.86 -34.30
N GLU A 195 -78.09 46.82 -34.82
CA GLU A 195 -79.55 46.79 -34.97
C GLU A 195 -80.21 46.52 -33.60
N ASP A 196 -81.39 47.10 -33.36
CA ASP A 196 -82.17 46.89 -32.13
C ASP A 196 -82.79 45.49 -32.05
#